data_AF-A0A5C7M0H7-F1
#
_entry.id   AF-A0A5C7M0H7-F1
#
_cell.length_a   1.000
_cell.length_b   1.000
_cell.length_c   1.000
_cell.angle_alpha   90.00
_cell.angle_beta   90.00
_cell.angle_gamma   90.00
#
_symmetry.space_group_name_H-M   'P 1'
#
loop_
_entity.id
_entity.type
_entity.pdbx_description
1 polymer ?
#
loop_
_entity_poly.entity_id
_entity_poly.type
_entity_poly.pdbx_seq_one_letter_code
_entity_poly.pdbx_strand_id
1 'polypeptide(L)'
;MTTSQQLPSWNPRSFQIIGVELMIKQACAGLLWKPGRGKTSVAYMAFRILQEKGYVDRMLVICPIRPAYRVWPHQCEDYEDFKDFKVGLLHGSDKEKVLQDDDVDIFVINPEGLPWLLGHAGRAQRVSTLCQMLVVDESTKFANPATQRFKLLKQHIKKFKRRYILTGSPRPKSLMDLFGQVYIMDEGASLGRFITHYRTNFFYPSGFGGYDWQPQPGAQTRIMEKIAPLVHVIDTEEGLGLPELLFNDIWVDLPPDALRVYRQMEDALLAQV
;
A
#
# COMPACT_ATOMS: atom_id res chain seq x y z
N MET A 1 -6.88 -18.17 37.81
CA MET A 1 -5.56 -18.37 37.16
C MET A 1 -5.82 -18.35 35.67
N THR A 2 -5.57 -17.21 35.02
CA THR A 2 -5.76 -17.04 33.57
C THR A 2 -4.61 -17.76 32.89
N THR A 3 -4.92 -18.84 32.17
CA THR A 3 -3.95 -19.59 31.37
C THR A 3 -3.39 -18.63 30.31
N SER A 4 -2.15 -18.18 30.46
CA SER A 4 -1.45 -17.43 29.42
C SER A 4 -1.28 -18.38 28.23
N GLN A 5 -2.16 -18.28 27.23
CA GLN A 5 -1.97 -18.99 25.97
C GLN A 5 -0.68 -18.48 25.35
N GLN A 6 0.28 -19.38 25.21
CA GLN A 6 1.56 -19.10 24.55
C GLN A 6 1.27 -18.86 23.06
N LEU A 7 1.70 -17.71 22.53
CA LEU A 7 1.51 -17.39 21.12
C LEU A 7 2.38 -18.32 20.25
N PRO A 8 1.90 -18.72 19.07
CA PRO A 8 2.70 -19.52 18.14
C PRO A 8 3.85 -18.69 17.56
N SER A 9 4.97 -19.34 17.23
CA SER A 9 6.01 -18.71 16.43
C SER A 9 5.53 -18.47 14.99
N TRP A 10 6.03 -17.41 14.36
CA TRP A 10 5.73 -17.08 12.98
C TRP A 10 6.30 -18.14 12.03
N ASN A 11 5.41 -18.87 11.35
CA ASN A 11 5.78 -19.93 10.41
C ASN A 11 5.46 -19.51 8.96
N PRO A 12 6.40 -18.86 8.25
CA PRO A 12 6.15 -18.32 6.92
C PRO A 12 6.11 -19.39 5.84
N ARG A 13 5.26 -19.17 4.84
CA ARG A 13 5.31 -19.88 3.56
C ARG A 13 6.54 -19.46 2.75
N SER A 14 6.97 -20.29 1.81
CA SER A 14 8.16 -20.04 0.97
C SER A 14 8.16 -18.65 0.31
N PHE A 15 7.03 -18.22 -0.26
CA PHE A 15 6.93 -16.90 -0.89
C PHE A 15 7.00 -15.74 0.13
N GLN A 16 6.59 -15.97 1.38
CA GLN A 16 6.70 -14.97 2.44
C GLN A 16 8.16 -14.77 2.83
N ILE A 17 8.96 -15.85 2.85
CA ILE A 17 10.41 -15.79 3.03
C ILE A 17 11.06 -14.96 1.91
N ILE A 18 10.68 -15.20 0.64
CA ILE A 18 11.17 -14.39 -0.49
C ILE A 18 10.80 -12.91 -0.32
N GLY A 19 9.58 -12.61 0.15
CA GLY A 19 9.16 -11.25 0.44
C GLY A 19 10.00 -10.58 1.52
N VAL A 20 10.28 -11.27 2.62
CA VAL A 20 11.18 -10.78 3.69
C VAL A 20 12.57 -10.54 3.12
N GLU A 21 13.13 -11.51 2.39
CA GLU A 21 14.45 -11.40 1.77
C GLU A 21 14.58 -10.20 0.84
N LEU A 22 13.57 -9.96 0.00
CA LEU A 22 13.53 -8.80 -0.88
C LEU A 22 13.56 -7.50 -0.06
N MET A 23 12.75 -7.40 0.99
CA MET A 23 12.68 -6.21 1.84
C MET A 23 13.97 -5.98 2.63
N ILE A 24 14.63 -7.01 3.15
CA ILE A 24 15.89 -6.81 3.90
C ILE A 24 17.04 -6.42 2.96
N LYS A 25 17.14 -7.07 1.78
CA LYS A 25 18.22 -6.85 0.79
C LYS A 25 18.09 -5.51 0.09
N GLN A 26 16.87 -5.03 -0.16
CA GLN A 26 16.63 -3.78 -0.87
C GLN A 26 16.07 -2.69 0.02
N ALA A 27 16.63 -1.48 -0.08
CA ALA A 27 16.09 -0.32 0.62
C ALA A 27 14.71 0.11 0.09
N CYS A 28 14.37 -0.29 -1.13
CA CYS A 28 13.09 -0.02 -1.73
C CYS A 28 12.54 -1.28 -2.40
N ALA A 29 11.34 -1.72 -2.01
CA ALA A 29 10.73 -2.94 -2.55
C ALA A 29 9.19 -2.91 -2.52
N GLY A 30 8.56 -3.71 -3.38
CA GLY A 30 7.11 -3.84 -3.47
C GLY A 30 6.62 -5.28 -3.32
N LEU A 31 5.61 -5.51 -2.48
CA LEU A 31 4.90 -6.78 -2.39
C LEU A 31 3.52 -6.65 -3.04
N LEU A 32 3.40 -7.21 -4.24
CA LEU A 32 2.22 -7.14 -5.10
C LEU A 32 1.48 -8.48 -5.03
N TRP A 33 0.89 -8.76 -3.88
CA TRP A 33 0.22 -10.05 -3.62
C TRP A 33 -1.27 -9.82 -3.43
N LYS A 34 -2.11 -10.77 -3.81
CA LYS A 34 -3.55 -10.70 -3.49
C LYS A 34 -3.79 -10.52 -1.97
N PRO A 35 -4.91 -9.91 -1.55
CA PRO A 35 -5.28 -9.85 -0.13
C PRO A 35 -5.29 -11.24 0.51
N GLY A 36 -5.02 -11.31 1.82
CA GLY A 36 -5.00 -12.58 2.56
C GLY A 36 -3.69 -13.39 2.47
N ARG A 37 -2.63 -12.84 1.86
CA ARG A 37 -1.31 -13.51 1.72
C ARG A 37 -0.29 -13.15 2.80
N GLY A 38 -0.71 -12.54 3.91
CA GLY A 38 0.17 -12.21 5.04
C GLY A 38 1.24 -11.16 4.73
N LYS A 39 0.91 -10.12 3.94
CA LYS A 39 1.83 -9.02 3.64
C LYS A 39 2.25 -8.24 4.90
N THR A 40 1.32 -8.08 5.84
CA THR A 40 1.59 -7.40 7.12
C THR A 40 2.61 -8.18 7.94
N SER A 41 2.42 -9.49 8.15
CA SER A 41 3.38 -10.32 8.89
C SER A 41 4.77 -10.34 8.23
N VAL A 42 4.84 -10.28 6.89
CA VAL A 42 6.13 -10.15 6.17
C VAL A 42 6.79 -8.80 6.44
N ALA A 43 6.03 -7.70 6.43
CA ALA A 43 6.56 -6.39 6.77
C ALA A 43 7.05 -6.31 8.23
N TYR A 44 6.35 -6.96 9.16
CA TYR A 44 6.73 -7.10 10.56
C TYR A 44 8.03 -7.86 10.72
N MET A 45 8.16 -9.03 10.06
CA MET A 45 9.39 -9.80 10.15
C MET A 45 10.58 -9.06 9.51
N ALA A 46 10.36 -8.39 8.37
CA ALA A 46 11.39 -7.55 7.78
C ALA A 46 11.81 -6.41 8.72
N PHE A 47 10.85 -5.77 9.40
CA PHE A 47 11.10 -4.74 10.40
C PHE A 47 11.90 -5.29 11.58
N ARG A 48 11.49 -6.42 12.18
CA ARG A 48 12.23 -7.14 13.25
C ARG A 48 13.69 -7.33 12.90
N ILE A 49 13.97 -8.01 11.78
CA ILE A 49 15.33 -8.35 11.36
C ILE A 49 16.16 -7.08 11.14
N LEU A 50 15.56 -6.04 10.57
CA LEU A 50 16.24 -4.77 10.34
C LEU A 50 16.49 -3.99 11.64
N GLN A 51 15.59 -4.09 12.61
CA GLN A 51 15.70 -3.47 13.94
C GLN A 51 16.79 -4.15 14.77
N GLU A 52 16.80 -5.49 14.82
CA GLU A 52 17.84 -6.28 15.50
C GLU A 52 19.24 -6.03 14.93
N LYS A 53 19.33 -5.74 13.64
CA LYS A 53 20.58 -5.37 12.96
C LYS A 53 20.94 -3.88 13.05
N GLY A 54 20.12 -3.05 13.70
CA GLY A 54 20.35 -1.62 13.88
C GLY A 54 20.22 -0.77 12.60
N TYR A 55 19.52 -1.25 11.57
CA TYR A 55 19.30 -0.49 10.34
C TYR A 55 18.12 0.49 10.43
N VAL A 56 17.12 0.16 11.24
CA VAL A 56 15.91 0.95 11.46
C VAL A 56 15.53 0.86 12.94
N ASP A 57 15.02 1.95 13.51
CA ASP A 57 14.54 1.96 14.90
C ASP A 57 13.03 1.85 14.92
N ARG A 58 12.34 2.58 14.03
CA ARG A 58 10.87 2.64 13.95
C ARG A 58 10.35 2.66 12.53
N MET A 59 9.08 2.29 12.40
CA MET A 59 8.37 2.25 11.13
C MET A 59 7.16 3.18 11.12
N LEU A 60 6.97 3.90 10.01
CA LEU A 60 5.71 4.57 9.69
C LEU A 60 4.96 3.75 8.66
N VAL A 61 3.70 3.45 8.96
CA VAL A 61 2.78 2.72 8.11
C VAL A 61 1.67 3.66 7.67
N ILE A 62 1.46 3.77 6.36
CA ILE A 62 0.33 4.47 5.78
C ILE A 62 -0.62 3.43 5.20
N CYS A 63 -1.81 3.27 5.77
CA CYS A 63 -2.77 2.25 5.34
C CYS A 63 -4.23 2.75 5.44
N PRO A 64 -5.20 2.14 4.73
CA PRO A 64 -6.60 2.52 4.88
C PRO A 64 -7.09 2.34 6.33
N ILE A 65 -8.13 3.07 6.71
CA ILE A 65 -8.62 3.10 8.10
C ILE A 65 -8.97 1.71 8.64
N ARG A 66 -9.48 0.79 7.79
CA ARG A 66 -9.86 -0.56 8.22
C ARG A 66 -8.62 -1.38 8.65
N PRO A 67 -7.59 -1.60 7.83
CA PRO A 67 -6.32 -2.19 8.27
C PRO A 67 -5.67 -1.48 9.45
N ALA A 68 -5.76 -0.14 9.51
CA ALA A 68 -5.15 0.64 10.59
C ALA A 68 -5.67 0.26 11.98
N TYR A 69 -6.95 -0.11 12.07
CA TYR A 69 -7.57 -0.56 13.32
C TYR A 69 -7.57 -2.08 13.49
N ARG A 70 -7.71 -2.85 12.41
CA ARG A 70 -8.03 -4.29 12.51
C ARG A 70 -6.89 -5.24 12.20
N VAL A 71 -5.85 -4.77 11.51
CA VAL A 71 -4.78 -5.64 11.01
C VAL A 71 -3.47 -5.27 11.66
N TRP A 72 -3.04 -4.02 11.51
CA TRP A 72 -1.72 -3.60 11.99
C TRP A 72 -1.58 -3.75 13.53
N PRO A 73 -2.48 -3.23 14.39
CA PRO A 73 -2.32 -3.41 15.83
C PRO A 73 -2.42 -4.87 16.29
N HIS A 74 -3.33 -5.65 15.67
CA HIS A 74 -3.59 -7.03 16.07
C HIS A 74 -2.49 -7.99 15.60
N GLN A 75 -1.69 -7.63 14.60
CA GLN A 75 -0.63 -8.50 14.08
C GLN A 75 0.40 -8.88 15.16
N CYS A 76 0.62 -8.00 16.15
CA CYS A 76 1.49 -8.27 17.31
C CYS A 76 0.93 -9.36 18.23
N GLU A 77 -0.38 -9.56 18.23
CA GLU A 77 -1.08 -10.52 19.08
C GLU A 77 -1.13 -11.92 18.45
N ASP A 78 -0.84 -12.04 17.15
CA ASP A 78 -0.92 -13.31 16.42
C ASP A 78 0.30 -14.22 16.66
N TYR A 79 1.48 -13.63 16.92
CA TYR A 79 2.76 -14.34 16.91
C TYR A 79 3.70 -13.90 18.03
N GLU A 80 4.39 -14.86 18.62
CA GLU A 80 5.41 -14.63 19.65
C GLU A 80 6.53 -13.69 19.16
N ASP A 81 6.90 -13.77 17.88
CA ASP A 81 7.95 -12.96 17.24
C ASP A 81 7.62 -11.46 17.15
N PHE A 82 6.37 -11.07 17.34
CA PHE A 82 5.91 -9.68 17.15
C PHE A 82 5.30 -9.05 18.41
N LYS A 83 5.21 -9.82 19.51
CA LYS A 83 4.45 -9.46 20.72
C LYS A 83 4.99 -8.26 21.49
N ASP A 84 6.26 -7.94 21.30
CA ASP A 84 6.98 -6.84 21.94
C ASP A 84 6.87 -5.53 21.14
N PHE A 85 6.38 -5.56 19.90
CA PHE A 85 6.15 -4.34 19.14
C PHE A 85 4.96 -3.56 19.68
N LYS A 86 5.18 -2.29 20.01
CA LYS A 86 4.11 -1.35 20.36
C LYS A 86 3.63 -0.60 19.12
N VAL A 87 2.36 -0.79 18.78
CA VAL A 87 1.71 -0.14 17.63
C VAL A 87 0.93 1.09 18.09
N GLY A 88 1.31 2.27 17.59
CA GLY A 88 0.67 3.54 17.89
C GLY A 88 -0.18 4.04 16.73
N LEU A 89 -1.49 4.14 16.94
CA LEU A 89 -2.40 4.65 15.92
C LEU A 89 -2.48 6.20 15.97
N LEU A 90 -2.07 6.84 14.88
CA LEU A 90 -2.13 8.30 14.70
C LEU A 90 -3.49 8.76 14.16
N HIS A 91 -4.57 8.28 14.79
CA HIS A 91 -5.94 8.62 14.46
C HIS A 91 -6.75 8.91 15.74
N GLY A 92 -7.81 9.72 15.64
CA GLY A 92 -8.61 10.13 16.80
C GLY A 92 -8.03 11.31 17.58
N SER A 93 -8.51 11.50 18.82
CA SER A 93 -8.16 12.62 19.71
C SER A 93 -6.73 12.52 20.28
N ASP A 94 -6.25 11.31 20.55
CA ASP A 94 -5.01 11.08 21.28
C ASP A 94 -3.77 10.93 20.39
N LYS A 95 -3.91 11.07 19.07
CA LYS A 95 -2.82 10.93 18.09
C LYS A 95 -1.60 11.82 18.37
N GLU A 96 -1.77 12.98 19.03
CA GLU A 96 -0.65 13.82 19.44
C GLU A 96 0.15 13.16 20.57
N LYS A 97 -0.52 12.60 21.58
CA LYS A 97 0.13 11.86 22.68
C LYS A 97 0.85 10.62 22.14
N VAL A 98 0.18 9.88 21.26
CA VAL A 98 0.76 8.70 20.60
C VAL A 98 2.02 9.08 19.84
N LEU A 99 2.02 10.17 19.06
CA LEU A 99 3.20 10.62 18.35
C LEU A 99 4.38 10.95 19.29
N GLN A 100 4.10 11.45 20.50
CA GLN A 100 5.10 11.78 21.51
C GLN A 100 5.57 10.58 22.36
N ASP A 101 4.94 9.42 22.21
CA ASP A 101 5.27 8.21 22.97
C ASP A 101 6.53 7.56 22.38
N ASP A 102 7.63 7.62 23.14
CA ASP A 102 8.93 7.08 22.75
C ASP A 102 9.00 5.56 22.88
N ASP A 103 7.97 4.86 23.34
CA ASP A 103 7.95 3.39 23.33
C ASP A 103 7.29 2.82 22.06
N VAL A 104 6.67 3.66 21.20
CA VAL A 104 5.97 3.18 20.00
C VAL A 104 6.94 2.80 18.88
N ASP A 105 7.01 1.52 18.52
CA ASP A 105 7.86 1.03 17.42
C ASP A 105 7.25 1.29 16.03
N ILE A 106 5.92 1.15 15.94
CA ILE A 106 5.19 1.17 14.67
C ILE A 106 4.09 2.22 14.73
N PHE A 107 4.27 3.31 13.99
CA PHE A 107 3.24 4.33 13.83
C PHE A 107 2.34 3.98 12.65
N VAL A 108 1.03 3.99 12.86
CA VAL A 108 0.04 3.70 11.82
C VAL A 108 -0.81 4.94 11.58
N ILE A 109 -0.95 5.35 10.31
CA ILE A 109 -1.77 6.50 9.93
C ILE A 109 -2.54 6.21 8.64
N ASN A 110 -3.72 6.80 8.49
CA ASN A 110 -4.45 6.76 7.23
C ASN A 110 -4.03 7.89 6.27
N PRO A 111 -4.21 7.73 4.95
CA PRO A 111 -3.85 8.76 3.97
C PRO A 111 -4.46 10.14 4.26
N GLU A 112 -5.68 10.19 4.80
CA GLU A 112 -6.38 11.44 5.14
C GLU A 112 -5.78 12.12 6.39
N GLY A 113 -5.00 11.40 7.20
CA GLY A 113 -4.25 11.94 8.33
C GLY A 113 -2.91 12.61 7.95
N LEU A 114 -2.43 12.42 6.71
CA LEU A 114 -1.14 12.99 6.27
C LEU A 114 -1.06 14.51 6.33
N PRO A 115 -2.11 15.30 6.01
CA PRO A 115 -2.08 16.75 6.21
C PRO A 115 -1.84 17.14 7.67
N TRP A 116 -2.40 16.38 8.62
CA TRP A 116 -2.12 16.59 10.04
C TRP A 116 -0.66 16.25 10.36
N LEU A 117 -0.17 15.06 9.99
CA LEU A 117 1.18 14.61 10.36
C LEU A 117 2.30 15.39 9.66
N LEU A 118 2.22 15.50 8.33
CA LEU A 118 3.28 16.05 7.48
C LEU A 118 3.09 17.52 7.13
N GLY A 119 1.87 18.07 7.29
CA GLY A 119 1.61 19.49 7.02
C GLY A 119 2.14 20.44 8.11
N HIS A 120 2.68 19.93 9.21
CA HIS A 120 3.24 20.73 10.29
C HIS A 120 4.70 20.36 10.55
N ALA A 121 5.58 21.36 10.48
CA ALA A 121 7.03 21.17 10.50
C ALA A 121 7.53 20.34 11.69
N GLY A 122 7.06 20.61 12.92
CA GLY A 122 7.49 19.88 14.11
C GLY A 122 7.12 18.39 14.10
N ARG A 123 5.92 18.06 13.60
CA ARG A 123 5.43 16.68 13.57
C ARG A 123 6.07 15.90 12.42
N ALA A 124 6.18 16.55 11.27
CA ALA A 124 6.90 16.03 10.12
C ALA A 124 8.38 15.77 10.44
N GLN A 125 9.03 16.67 11.20
CA GLN A 125 10.40 16.48 11.64
C GLN A 125 10.51 15.30 12.60
N ARG A 126 9.66 15.26 13.64
CA ARG A 126 9.63 14.17 14.62
C ARG A 126 9.49 12.80 13.96
N VAL A 127 8.45 12.60 13.15
CA VAL A 127 8.24 11.29 12.50
C VAL A 127 9.39 10.93 11.55
N SER A 128 9.97 11.91 10.86
CA SER A 128 11.08 11.65 9.94
C SER A 128 12.42 11.37 10.63
N THR A 129 12.59 11.83 11.87
CA THR A 129 13.77 11.52 12.68
C THR A 129 13.61 10.15 13.32
N LEU A 130 12.40 9.84 13.81
CA LEU A 130 12.10 8.59 14.51
C LEU A 130 11.99 7.39 13.57
N CYS A 131 11.32 7.54 12.42
CA CYS A 131 11.02 6.43 11.51
C CYS A 131 11.97 6.41 10.32
N GLN A 132 12.76 5.34 10.20
CA GLN A 132 13.65 5.12 9.04
C GLN A 132 12.98 4.24 7.97
N MET A 133 11.97 3.46 8.37
CA MET A 133 11.19 2.59 7.48
C MET A 133 9.81 3.21 7.21
N LEU A 134 9.43 3.30 5.94
CA LEU A 134 8.10 3.66 5.49
C LEU A 134 7.46 2.46 4.80
N VAL A 135 6.25 2.11 5.20
CA VAL A 135 5.40 1.13 4.50
C VAL A 135 4.13 1.83 4.04
N VAL A 136 3.83 1.76 2.75
CA VAL A 136 2.56 2.23 2.19
C VAL A 136 1.74 1.02 1.79
N ASP A 137 0.79 0.67 2.65
CA ASP A 137 -0.16 -0.41 2.45
C ASP A 137 -1.39 0.09 1.68
N GLU A 138 -1.85 -0.73 0.74
CA GLU A 138 -2.73 -0.33 -0.36
C GLU A 138 -2.19 0.88 -1.14
N SER A 139 -0.95 0.76 -1.62
CA SER A 139 -0.22 1.81 -2.35
C SER A 139 -0.95 2.35 -3.58
N THR A 140 -1.92 1.62 -4.14
CA THR A 140 -2.78 2.08 -5.25
C THR A 140 -3.49 3.39 -4.93
N LYS A 141 -3.75 3.69 -3.65
CA LYS A 141 -4.26 5.01 -3.22
C LYS A 141 -3.32 6.16 -3.59
N PHE A 142 -2.03 5.91 -3.78
CA PHE A 142 -1.03 6.90 -4.16
C PHE A 142 -0.67 6.86 -5.65
N ALA A 143 -1.44 6.16 -6.48
CA ALA A 143 -1.24 6.09 -7.93
C ALA A 143 -1.19 7.48 -8.60
N ASN A 144 -2.08 8.40 -8.19
CA ASN A 144 -2.19 9.73 -8.78
C ASN A 144 -1.24 10.74 -8.09
N PRO A 145 -0.18 11.20 -8.77
CA PRO A 145 0.78 12.14 -8.20
C PRO A 145 0.26 13.58 -8.04
N ALA A 146 -0.89 13.91 -8.64
CA ALA A 146 -1.50 15.23 -8.51
C ALA A 146 -2.20 15.44 -7.16
N THR A 147 -2.50 14.35 -6.44
CA THR A 147 -3.22 14.38 -5.16
C THR A 147 -2.42 15.07 -4.05
N GLN A 148 -3.12 15.72 -3.11
CA GLN A 148 -2.48 16.38 -1.97
C GLN A 148 -1.67 15.39 -1.11
N ARG A 149 -2.22 14.20 -0.84
CA ARG A 149 -1.54 13.13 -0.08
C ARG A 149 -0.19 12.74 -0.70
N PHE A 150 -0.14 12.60 -2.03
CA PHE A 150 1.11 12.28 -2.72
C PHE A 150 2.11 13.42 -2.63
N LYS A 151 1.67 14.66 -2.90
CA LYS A 151 2.52 15.86 -2.85
C LYS A 151 3.14 16.05 -1.46
N LEU A 152 2.34 15.88 -0.40
CA LEU A 152 2.81 15.95 0.99
C LEU A 152 3.84 14.84 1.26
N LEU A 153 3.52 13.58 0.99
CA LEU A 153 4.44 12.47 1.24
C LEU A 153 5.76 12.61 0.47
N LYS A 154 5.69 13.02 -0.80
CA LYS A 154 6.85 13.25 -1.68
C LYS A 154 7.86 14.24 -1.09
N GLN A 155 7.43 15.25 -0.34
CA GLN A 155 8.33 16.21 0.31
C GLN A 155 9.19 15.57 1.42
N HIS A 156 8.70 14.50 2.03
CA HIS A 156 9.35 13.83 3.16
C HIS A 156 9.97 12.48 2.81
N ILE A 157 9.72 11.96 1.60
CA ILE A 157 10.05 10.59 1.24
C ILE A 157 11.54 10.25 1.34
N LYS A 158 12.39 11.24 1.06
CA LYS A 158 13.86 11.14 1.16
C LYS A 158 14.36 10.90 2.58
N LYS A 159 13.58 11.26 3.59
CA LYS A 159 13.97 11.14 4.99
C LYS A 159 13.87 9.69 5.49
N PHE A 160 13.07 8.86 4.81
CA PHE A 160 13.00 7.42 5.09
C PHE A 160 14.15 6.71 4.36
N LYS A 161 14.96 5.96 5.12
CA LYS A 161 16.06 5.15 4.59
C LYS A 161 15.54 3.95 3.80
N ARG A 162 14.38 3.43 4.19
CA ARG A 162 13.74 2.26 3.57
C ARG A 162 12.28 2.54 3.25
N ARG A 163 11.81 2.14 2.07
CA ARG A 163 10.47 2.45 1.57
C ARG A 163 9.85 1.26 0.86
N TYR A 164 8.71 0.81 1.37
CA TYR A 164 8.04 -0.37 0.87
C TYR A 164 6.61 -0.06 0.46
N ILE A 165 6.18 -0.67 -0.64
CA ILE A 165 4.79 -0.59 -1.10
C ILE A 165 4.15 -1.97 -0.98
N LEU A 166 2.94 -2.04 -0.42
CA LEU A 166 2.14 -3.25 -0.35
C LEU A 166 0.84 -2.99 -1.10
N THR A 167 0.46 -3.89 -2.01
CA THR A 167 -0.80 -3.74 -2.75
C THR A 167 -1.47 -5.08 -2.99
N GLY A 168 -2.79 -5.11 -2.84
CA GLY A 168 -3.66 -6.25 -3.16
C GLY A 168 -3.81 -6.51 -4.65
N SER A 169 -3.51 -5.52 -5.49
CA SER A 169 -3.71 -5.56 -6.94
C SER A 169 -2.37 -5.76 -7.64
N PRO A 170 -2.00 -7.00 -8.03
CA PRO A 170 -0.76 -7.26 -8.75
C PRO A 170 -0.75 -6.64 -10.14
N ARG A 171 -1.94 -6.49 -10.75
CA ARG A 171 -2.12 -5.82 -12.04
C ARG A 171 -2.63 -4.40 -11.81
N PRO A 172 -1.92 -3.37 -12.31
CA PRO A 172 -2.40 -2.00 -12.22
C PRO A 172 -3.62 -1.81 -13.13
N LYS A 173 -4.56 -0.95 -12.74
CA LYS A 173 -5.72 -0.59 -13.60
C LYS A 173 -5.29 0.10 -14.88
N SER A 174 -4.25 0.92 -14.79
CA SER A 174 -3.58 1.56 -15.92
C SER A 174 -2.07 1.54 -15.68
N LEU A 175 -1.27 1.41 -16.74
CA LEU A 175 0.19 1.59 -16.63
C LEU A 175 0.54 2.97 -16.05
N MET A 176 -0.29 3.99 -16.30
CA MET A 176 -0.12 5.33 -15.75
C MET A 176 -0.10 5.34 -14.20
N ASP A 177 -0.88 4.45 -13.58
CA ASP A 177 -1.04 4.35 -12.12
C ASP A 177 0.19 3.74 -11.42
N LEU A 178 1.12 3.16 -12.17
CA LEU A 178 2.37 2.65 -11.62
C LEU A 178 3.32 3.78 -11.21
N PHE A 179 3.26 4.92 -11.89
CA PHE A 179 4.20 6.02 -11.66
C PHE A 179 4.21 6.46 -10.19
N GLY A 180 3.05 6.77 -9.62
CA GLY A 180 2.98 7.25 -8.24
C GLY A 180 3.46 6.20 -7.23
N GLN A 181 3.07 4.94 -7.42
CA GLN A 181 3.46 3.86 -6.53
C GLN A 181 4.97 3.61 -6.54
N VAL A 182 5.55 3.50 -7.74
CA VAL A 182 6.98 3.27 -7.91
C VAL A 182 7.78 4.48 -7.45
N TYR A 183 7.31 5.71 -7.71
CA TYR A 183 7.96 6.92 -7.23
C TYR A 183 8.03 6.95 -5.69
N ILE A 184 7.01 6.46 -5.00
CA ILE A 184 7.05 6.36 -3.53
C ILE A 184 8.15 5.41 -3.07
N MET A 185 8.34 4.31 -3.79
CA MET A 185 9.36 3.32 -3.49
C MET A 185 10.78 3.85 -3.78
N ASP A 186 11.04 4.34 -4.99
CA ASP A 186 12.39 4.57 -5.50
C ASP A 186 12.73 6.03 -5.88
N GLU A 187 11.82 6.97 -5.61
CA GLU A 187 11.96 8.40 -5.95
C GLU A 187 12.16 8.72 -7.44
N GLY A 188 11.70 7.81 -8.31
CA GLY A 188 11.78 7.96 -9.76
C GLY A 188 13.05 7.38 -10.39
N ALA A 189 13.78 6.51 -9.68
CA ALA A 189 14.95 5.82 -10.23
C ALA A 189 14.58 4.91 -11.42
N SER A 190 13.46 4.18 -11.34
CA SER A 190 13.05 3.23 -12.38
C SER A 190 12.28 3.91 -13.52
N LEU A 191 11.28 4.73 -13.17
CA LEU A 191 10.30 5.29 -14.12
C LEU A 191 10.49 6.79 -14.42
N GLY A 192 11.49 7.42 -13.80
CA GLY A 192 11.80 8.84 -13.96
C GLY A 192 11.21 9.72 -12.85
N ARG A 193 11.80 10.90 -12.65
CA ARG A 193 11.45 11.81 -11.54
C ARG A 193 10.19 12.64 -11.78
N PHE A 194 9.79 12.78 -13.05
CA PHE A 194 8.70 13.64 -13.48
C PHE A 194 7.65 12.84 -14.26
N ILE A 195 6.38 13.02 -13.92
CA ILE A 195 5.25 12.37 -14.61
C ILE A 195 5.21 12.74 -16.09
N THR A 196 5.66 13.94 -16.45
CA THR A 196 5.78 14.39 -17.85
C THR A 196 6.76 13.53 -18.63
N HIS A 197 7.95 13.26 -18.08
CA HIS A 197 8.95 12.40 -18.71
C HIS A 197 8.46 10.94 -18.79
N TYR A 198 7.78 10.47 -17.76
CA TYR A 198 7.16 9.14 -17.79
C TYR A 198 6.14 9.03 -18.93
N ARG A 199 5.28 10.03 -19.10
CA ARG A 199 4.31 10.11 -20.20
C ARG A 199 5.00 10.13 -21.57
N THR A 200 5.97 11.01 -21.78
CA THR A 200 6.66 11.12 -23.08
C THR A 200 7.47 9.87 -23.44
N ASN A 201 8.00 9.16 -22.44
CA ASN A 201 8.86 7.98 -22.69
C ASN A 201 8.08 6.70 -22.98
N PHE A 202 6.86 6.57 -22.47
CA PHE A 202 6.09 5.32 -22.51
C PHE A 202 4.69 5.45 -23.13
N PHE A 203 4.21 6.67 -23.37
CA PHE A 203 2.86 6.92 -23.85
C PHE A 203 2.87 7.92 -25.00
N TYR A 204 1.76 7.99 -25.73
CA TYR A 204 1.49 9.06 -26.70
C TYR A 204 0.13 9.69 -26.39
N PRO A 205 -0.03 11.00 -26.64
CA PRO A 205 -1.31 11.67 -26.49
C PRO A 205 -2.31 11.13 -27.53
N SER A 206 -3.55 10.94 -27.11
CA SER A 206 -4.67 10.42 -27.90
C SER A 206 -5.97 11.16 -27.53
N GLY A 207 -7.02 10.97 -28.33
CA GLY A 207 -8.33 11.59 -28.11
C GLY A 207 -8.46 13.01 -28.67
N PHE A 208 -9.71 13.47 -28.88
CA PHE A 208 -10.00 14.85 -29.27
C PHE A 208 -9.62 15.78 -28.11
N GLY A 209 -8.57 16.59 -28.29
CA GLY A 209 -8.04 17.50 -27.27
C GLY A 209 -6.76 17.02 -26.56
N GLY A 210 -6.25 15.81 -26.84
CA GLY A 210 -4.94 15.36 -26.37
C GLY A 210 -4.81 15.08 -24.87
N TYR A 211 -5.93 14.90 -24.17
CA TYR A 211 -5.95 14.64 -22.72
C TYR A 211 -5.79 13.15 -22.37
N ASP A 212 -6.06 12.24 -23.31
CA ASP A 212 -5.89 10.80 -23.10
C ASP A 212 -4.48 10.33 -23.45
N TRP A 213 -3.97 9.37 -22.69
CA TRP A 213 -2.63 8.82 -22.89
C TRP A 213 -2.72 7.33 -23.17
N GLN A 214 -2.29 6.90 -24.35
CA GLN A 214 -2.23 5.49 -24.70
C GLN A 214 -0.79 4.97 -24.62
N PRO A 215 -0.59 3.72 -24.16
CA PRO A 215 0.75 3.12 -24.09
C PRO A 215 1.35 3.01 -25.49
N GLN A 216 2.61 3.40 -25.64
CA GLN A 216 3.38 3.11 -26.84
C GLN A 216 3.53 1.59 -27.04
N PRO A 217 3.77 1.12 -28.27
CA PRO A 217 4.14 -0.27 -28.51
C PRO A 217 5.30 -0.72 -27.59
N GLY A 218 5.11 -1.85 -26.90
CA GLY A 218 6.10 -2.39 -25.96
C GLY A 218 6.28 -1.61 -24.65
N ALA A 219 5.50 -0.55 -24.39
CA ALA A 219 5.61 0.23 -23.16
C ALA A 219 5.42 -0.62 -21.89
N GLN A 220 4.45 -1.53 -21.91
CA GLN A 220 4.20 -2.45 -20.80
C GLN A 220 5.47 -3.24 -20.46
N THR A 221 6.06 -3.94 -21.43
CA THR A 221 7.28 -4.74 -21.22
C THR A 221 8.41 -3.90 -20.66
N ARG A 222 8.71 -2.73 -21.27
CA ARG A 222 9.77 -1.83 -20.80
C ARG A 222 9.54 -1.32 -19.38
N ILE A 223 8.29 -1.02 -19.01
CA ILE A 223 7.94 -0.60 -17.65
C ILE A 223 8.14 -1.76 -16.67
N MET A 224 7.63 -2.94 -17.01
CA MET A 224 7.71 -4.12 -16.15
C MET A 224 9.16 -4.55 -15.91
N GLU A 225 10.01 -4.56 -16.95
CA GLU A 225 11.44 -4.85 -16.84
C GLU A 225 12.17 -3.91 -15.88
N LYS A 226 11.80 -2.62 -15.88
CA LYS A 226 12.38 -1.61 -14.99
C LYS A 226 12.00 -1.81 -13.53
N ILE A 227 10.79 -2.30 -13.25
CA ILE A 227 10.29 -2.46 -11.87
C ILE A 227 10.51 -3.88 -11.33
N ALA A 228 10.65 -4.88 -12.20
CA ALA A 228 10.75 -6.30 -11.83
C ALA A 228 11.81 -6.59 -10.75
N PRO A 229 13.01 -5.98 -10.76
CA PRO A 229 14.00 -6.22 -9.71
C PRO A 229 13.57 -5.74 -8.32
N LEU A 230 12.61 -4.81 -8.24
CA LEU A 230 12.18 -4.17 -7.00
C LEU A 230 10.91 -4.80 -6.42
N VAL A 231 10.24 -5.69 -7.15
CA VAL A 231 8.91 -6.19 -6.76
C VAL A 231 8.83 -7.70 -6.72
N HIS A 232 8.08 -8.22 -5.75
CA HIS A 232 7.66 -9.61 -5.74
C HIS A 232 6.15 -9.67 -6.02
N VAL A 233 5.78 -10.33 -7.12
CA VAL A 233 4.39 -10.43 -7.59
C VAL A 233 3.89 -11.85 -7.37
N ILE A 234 2.68 -11.98 -6.81
CA ILE A 234 1.98 -13.26 -6.69
C ILE A 234 0.56 -13.03 -7.18
N ASP A 235 0.26 -13.56 -8.37
CA ASP A 235 -1.03 -13.38 -9.06
C ASP A 235 -1.89 -14.66 -9.04
N THR A 236 -1.28 -15.84 -8.98
CA THR A 236 -1.98 -17.13 -9.02
C THR A 236 -2.26 -17.68 -7.62
N GLU A 237 -3.31 -18.50 -7.52
CA GLU A 237 -3.59 -19.32 -6.32
C GLU A 237 -2.93 -20.71 -6.38
N GLU A 238 -2.37 -21.05 -7.54
CA GLU A 238 -1.68 -22.30 -7.80
C GLU A 238 -0.52 -22.50 -6.81
N GLY A 239 -0.53 -23.64 -6.11
CA GLY A 239 0.49 -23.99 -5.11
C GLY A 239 0.28 -23.40 -3.71
N LEU A 240 -0.82 -22.68 -3.45
CA LEU A 240 -1.07 -22.04 -2.15
C LEU A 240 -1.93 -22.86 -1.17
N GLY A 241 -2.40 -24.04 -1.58
CA GLY A 241 -3.21 -24.94 -0.74
C GLY A 241 -4.51 -24.32 -0.22
N LEU A 242 -5.04 -23.31 -0.92
CA LEU A 242 -6.34 -22.73 -0.60
C LEU A 242 -7.46 -23.54 -1.28
N PRO A 243 -8.64 -23.68 -0.65
CA PRO A 243 -9.81 -24.21 -1.32
C PRO A 243 -10.21 -23.31 -2.50
N GLU A 244 -10.79 -23.89 -3.55
CA GLU A 244 -11.26 -23.13 -4.71
C GLU A 244 -12.28 -22.07 -4.28
N LEU A 245 -12.11 -20.85 -4.80
CA LEU A 245 -13.06 -19.77 -4.60
C LEU A 245 -14.34 -20.06 -5.40
N LEU A 246 -15.42 -20.43 -4.70
CA LEU A 246 -16.73 -20.64 -5.31
C LEU A 246 -17.45 -19.30 -5.45
N PHE A 247 -17.63 -18.86 -6.69
CA PHE A 247 -18.54 -17.76 -7.01
C PHE A 247 -19.97 -18.30 -7.13
N ASN A 248 -20.89 -17.76 -6.35
CA ASN A 248 -22.32 -18.02 -6.50
C ASN A 248 -22.99 -16.73 -6.97
N ASP A 249 -23.15 -16.59 -8.29
CA ASP A 249 -23.85 -15.46 -8.88
C ASP A 249 -25.36 -15.66 -8.71
N ILE A 250 -25.94 -14.98 -7.72
CA ILE A 250 -27.39 -15.01 -7.46
C ILE A 250 -28.03 -13.94 -8.35
N TRP A 251 -28.63 -14.38 -9.45
CA TRP A 251 -29.47 -13.53 -10.28
C TRP A 251 -30.77 -13.21 -9.54
N VAL A 252 -31.07 -11.92 -9.43
CA VAL A 252 -32.32 -11.43 -8.84
C VAL A 252 -33.09 -10.67 -9.90
N ASP A 253 -34.37 -11.01 -10.07
CA ASP A 253 -35.28 -10.21 -10.87
C ASP A 253 -35.58 -8.91 -10.13
N LEU A 254 -35.57 -7.78 -10.84
CA LEU A 254 -36.00 -6.52 -10.24
C LEU A 254 -37.49 -6.63 -9.86
N PRO A 255 -37.85 -6.38 -8.58
CA PRO A 255 -39.23 -6.29 -8.18
C PRO A 255 -39.98 -5.24 -9.02
N PRO A 256 -41.28 -5.41 -9.27
CA PRO A 256 -42.05 -4.53 -10.17
C PRO A 256 -41.93 -3.04 -9.85
N ASP A 257 -41.83 -2.67 -8.57
CA ASP A 257 -41.68 -1.28 -8.14
C ASP A 257 -40.29 -0.71 -8.46
N ALA A 258 -39.22 -1.49 -8.27
CA ALA A 258 -37.86 -1.10 -8.63
C ALA A 258 -37.68 -1.01 -10.15
N LEU A 259 -38.29 -1.93 -10.90
CA LEU A 259 -38.27 -1.91 -12.36
C LEU A 259 -38.96 -0.66 -12.93
N ARG A 260 -40.04 -0.21 -12.29
CA ARG A 260 -40.77 1.01 -12.68
C ARG A 260 -39.90 2.26 -12.51
N VAL A 261 -39.21 2.38 -11.38
CA VAL A 261 -38.27 3.48 -11.12
C VAL A 261 -37.10 3.43 -12.09
N TYR A 262 -36.56 2.24 -12.36
CA TYR A 262 -35.47 2.05 -13.32
C TYR A 262 -35.87 2.52 -14.74
N ARG A 263 -37.04 2.12 -15.24
CA ARG A 263 -37.56 2.56 -16.54
C ARG A 263 -37.80 4.07 -16.60
N GLN A 264 -38.32 4.67 -15.54
CA GLN A 264 -38.47 6.13 -15.46
C GLN A 264 -37.13 6.86 -15.54
N MET A 265 -36.07 6.32 -14.92
CA MET A 265 -34.71 6.87 -15.03
C MET A 265 -34.15 6.72 -16.46
N GLU A 266 -34.38 5.57 -17.09
CA GLU A 266 -33.97 5.30 -18.48
C GLU A 266 -34.63 6.26 -19.47
N ASP A 267 -35.96 6.43 -19.38
CA ASP A 267 -36.72 7.36 -20.22
C ASP A 267 -36.29 8.82 -20.01
N ALA A 268 -36.02 9.23 -18.77
CA ALA A 268 -35.56 10.58 -18.45
C ALA A 268 -34.15 10.88 -18.97
N LEU A 269 -33.26 9.87 -19.02
CA LEU A 269 -31.91 9.98 -19.58
C LEU A 269 -31.94 10.06 -21.11
N LEU A 270 -32.85 9.35 -21.78
CA LEU A 270 -33.00 9.37 -23.23
C LEU A 270 -33.69 10.66 -23.73
N ALA A 271 -34.59 11.25 -22.95
CA ALA A 271 -35.30 12.49 -23.31
C ALA A 271 -34.45 13.78 -23.21
N GLN A 272 -33.20 13.68 -22.73
CA GLN A 272 -32.26 14.82 -22.62
C GLN A 272 -31.09 14.75 -23.63
N VAL A 273 -31.19 13.88 -24.64
CA VAL A 273 -30.24 13.78 -25.76
C VAL A 273 -30.75 14.51 -26.99
#